data_AF-A0A7Y4KUJ3-F1
#
_entry.id   AF-A0A7Y4KUJ3-F1
#
_cell.length_a   1.000
_cell.length_b   1.000
_cell.length_c   1.000
_cell.angle_alpha   90.00
_cell.angle_beta   90.00
_cell.angle_gamma   90.00
#
_symmetry.space_group_name_H-M   'P 1'
#
loop_
_entity.id
_entity.type
_entity.pdbx_description
1 polymer ?
#
loop_
_entity_poly.entity_id
_entity_poly.type
_entity_poly.pdbx_seq_one_letter_code
_entity_poly.pdbx_strand_id
1 'polypeptide(L)'
;MSDTTQQAQELFGTLDEYLLELADGLAKAQEELGGLSAAGAPGRQFTYYVPKLEFELRMDLRVETSSTTSGAPVNAKILKMRPVRLADVASSQTQTEIVSVIRGSFVAVPANEGLPPVVLDARCVIGAGGVPGVVVRVRNAAGEALPGVEVEFNLDRRTTQALSGVAPLAGTDVVLAVVRTDAAGEARTTLRLAAGERARFLAITVDAASRTLALSCEVSP
;
A
#
# COMPACT_ATOMS: atom_id res chain seq x y z
N MET A 1 21.68 -2.01 -49.74
CA MET A 1 20.46 -2.55 -49.10
C MET A 1 20.90 -3.60 -48.09
N SER A 2 21.30 -3.15 -46.91
CA SER A 2 21.89 -4.00 -45.86
C SER A 2 21.67 -3.28 -44.54
N ASP A 3 20.49 -3.40 -43.93
CA ASP A 3 20.30 -2.84 -42.57
C ASP A 3 19.08 -3.35 -41.79
N THR A 4 18.19 -4.16 -42.37
CA THR A 4 16.97 -4.57 -41.66
C THR A 4 17.13 -5.83 -40.79
N THR A 5 18.33 -6.44 -40.74
CA THR A 5 18.56 -7.72 -40.04
C THR A 5 19.39 -7.59 -38.76
N GLN A 6 19.91 -6.41 -38.41
CA GLN A 6 20.74 -6.20 -37.20
C GLN A 6 19.96 -5.78 -35.95
N GLN A 7 18.63 -5.58 -36.03
CA GLN A 7 17.78 -5.17 -34.90
C GLN A 7 16.95 -6.31 -34.29
N ALA A 8 17.34 -7.57 -34.49
CA ALA A 8 16.99 -8.60 -33.50
C ALA A 8 17.92 -8.41 -32.29
N GLN A 9 17.65 -7.34 -31.54
CA GLN A 9 18.40 -6.87 -30.39
C GLN A 9 18.76 -8.06 -29.50
N GLU A 10 20.05 -8.26 -29.27
CA GLU A 10 20.58 -9.27 -28.36
C GLU A 10 20.13 -8.91 -26.93
N LEU A 11 18.91 -9.31 -26.54
CA LEU A 11 18.36 -9.14 -25.19
C LEU A 11 19.02 -10.12 -24.23
N PHE A 12 20.24 -9.79 -23.84
CA PHE A 12 20.93 -10.35 -22.70
C PHE A 12 20.75 -9.40 -21.52
N GLY A 13 19.92 -9.79 -20.55
CA GLY A 13 19.63 -9.04 -19.33
C GLY A 13 20.11 -9.77 -18.08
N THR A 14 19.96 -9.14 -16.91
CA THR A 14 20.14 -9.82 -15.63
C THR A 14 18.88 -10.60 -15.23
N LEU A 15 19.02 -11.58 -14.34
CA LEU A 15 17.87 -12.33 -13.83
C LEU A 15 16.85 -11.42 -13.14
N ASP A 16 17.34 -10.44 -12.37
CA ASP A 16 16.48 -9.53 -11.61
C ASP A 16 15.61 -8.67 -12.52
N GLU A 17 16.20 -8.12 -13.60
CA GLU A 17 15.45 -7.38 -14.64
C GLU A 17 14.36 -8.25 -15.26
N TYR A 18 14.68 -9.51 -15.58
CA TYR A 18 13.70 -10.43 -16.15
C TYR A 18 12.57 -10.78 -15.18
N LEU A 19 12.87 -10.99 -13.89
CA LEU A 19 11.86 -11.25 -12.87
C LEU A 19 10.95 -10.04 -12.63
N LEU A 20 11.50 -8.82 -12.70
CA LEU A 20 10.73 -7.58 -12.62
C LEU A 20 9.80 -7.41 -13.82
N GLU A 21 10.30 -7.62 -15.04
CA GLU A 21 9.48 -7.59 -16.27
C GLU A 21 8.35 -8.63 -16.25
N LEU A 22 8.62 -9.84 -15.72
CA LEU A 22 7.59 -10.86 -15.53
C LEU A 22 6.53 -10.44 -14.51
N ALA A 23 6.94 -9.82 -13.40
CA ALA A 23 6.02 -9.35 -12.37
C ALA A 23 5.10 -8.24 -12.91
N ASP A 24 5.65 -7.28 -13.65
CA ASP A 24 4.88 -6.22 -14.31
C ASP A 24 3.93 -6.78 -15.38
N GLY A 25 4.40 -7.74 -16.18
CA GLY A 25 3.57 -8.43 -17.16
C GLY A 25 2.40 -9.19 -16.52
N LEU A 26 2.64 -9.86 -15.39
CA LEU A 26 1.61 -10.54 -14.61
C LEU A 26 0.62 -9.54 -14.00
N ALA A 27 1.08 -8.43 -13.45
CA ALA A 27 0.22 -7.39 -12.90
C ALA A 27 -0.71 -6.80 -13.96
N LYS A 28 -0.18 -6.53 -15.15
CA LYS A 28 -0.97 -6.05 -16.29
C LYS A 28 -1.99 -7.09 -16.78
N ALA A 29 -1.60 -8.36 -16.88
CA ALA A 29 -2.52 -9.43 -17.22
C ALA A 29 -3.65 -9.57 -16.18
N GLN A 30 -3.33 -9.39 -14.90
CA GLN A 30 -4.29 -9.41 -13.80
C GLN A 30 -5.26 -8.22 -13.85
N GLU A 31 -4.80 -7.04 -14.26
CA GLU A 31 -5.64 -5.87 -14.52
C GLU A 31 -6.60 -6.12 -15.68
N GLU A 32 -6.12 -6.66 -16.79
CA GLU A 32 -6.95 -7.03 -17.94
C GLU A 32 -7.99 -8.09 -17.58
N LEU A 33 -7.60 -9.14 -16.83
CA LEU A 33 -8.52 -10.17 -16.32
C LEU A 33 -9.55 -9.62 -15.34
N GLY A 34 -9.18 -8.64 -14.52
CA GLY A 34 -10.10 -7.94 -13.63
C GLY A 34 -11.12 -7.08 -14.38
N GLY A 35 -10.72 -6.49 -15.51
CA GLY A 35 -11.59 -5.74 -16.41
C GLY A 35 -12.56 -6.62 -17.21
N LEU A 36 -12.21 -7.88 -17.44
CA LEU A 36 -13.09 -8.90 -18.00
C LEU A 36 -14.10 -9.37 -16.93
N SER A 37 -15.07 -8.52 -16.60
CA SER A 37 -16.26 -8.96 -15.88
C SER A 37 -16.95 -10.05 -16.69
N ALA A 38 -16.85 -11.32 -16.27
CA ALA A 38 -17.69 -12.34 -16.84
C ALA A 38 -19.13 -11.99 -16.50
N ALA A 39 -19.96 -11.77 -17.53
CA ALA A 39 -21.39 -11.64 -17.39
C ALA A 39 -21.94 -12.97 -16.86
N GLY A 40 -21.98 -13.11 -15.53
CA GLY A 40 -22.70 -14.16 -14.86
C GLY A 40 -24.20 -13.93 -14.94
N ALA A 41 -24.97 -14.92 -14.47
CA ALA A 41 -26.40 -14.76 -14.27
C ALA A 41 -26.70 -13.44 -13.50
N PRO A 42 -27.83 -12.76 -13.77
CA PRO A 42 -28.14 -11.47 -13.17
C PRO A 42 -27.99 -11.53 -11.65
N GLY A 43 -27.11 -10.66 -11.12
CA GLY A 43 -26.79 -10.58 -9.69
C GLY A 43 -25.46 -11.21 -9.27
N ARG A 44 -24.66 -11.81 -10.18
CA ARG A 44 -23.31 -12.30 -9.87
C ARG A 44 -22.26 -11.72 -10.82
N GLN A 45 -21.39 -10.88 -10.26
CA GLN A 45 -20.14 -10.49 -10.90
C GLN A 45 -19.05 -11.48 -10.46
N PHE A 46 -18.33 -12.07 -11.42
CA PHE A 46 -17.15 -12.88 -11.15
C PHE A 46 -15.92 -12.04 -11.50
N THR A 47 -15.05 -11.82 -10.53
CA THR A 47 -13.72 -11.23 -10.74
C THR A 47 -12.71 -12.35 -10.82
N TYR A 48 -11.96 -12.43 -11.92
CA TYR A 48 -10.89 -13.41 -12.06
C TYR A 48 -9.63 -12.91 -11.34
N TYR A 49 -9.04 -13.76 -10.51
CA TYR A 49 -7.79 -13.50 -9.84
C TYR A 49 -6.85 -14.69 -10.02
N VAL A 50 -5.56 -14.43 -10.23
CA VAL A 50 -4.50 -15.44 -10.33
C VAL A 50 -3.86 -15.59 -8.94
N PRO A 51 -4.29 -16.56 -8.12
CA PRO A 51 -3.75 -16.72 -6.77
C PRO A 51 -2.30 -17.23 -6.76
N LYS A 52 -1.94 -18.01 -7.79
CA LYS A 52 -0.62 -18.60 -7.93
C LYS A 52 -0.31 -18.83 -9.40
N LEU A 53 0.87 -18.42 -9.84
CA LEU A 53 1.40 -18.72 -11.17
C LEU A 53 2.76 -19.39 -11.02
N GLU A 54 2.88 -20.61 -11.54
CA GLU A 54 4.15 -21.35 -11.58
C GLU A 54 4.79 -21.17 -12.95
N PHE A 55 6.11 -21.00 -12.98
CA PHE A 55 6.86 -20.85 -14.22
C PHE A 55 8.11 -21.71 -14.24
N GLU A 56 8.47 -22.15 -15.44
CA GLU A 56 9.76 -22.76 -15.77
C GLU A 56 10.39 -21.96 -16.91
N LEU A 57 11.61 -21.49 -16.69
CA LEU A 57 12.37 -20.67 -17.60
C LEU A 57 13.65 -21.39 -17.99
N ARG A 58 13.92 -21.49 -19.29
CA ARG A 58 15.19 -22.03 -19.82
C ARG A 58 16.01 -20.88 -20.36
N MET A 59 17.21 -20.70 -19.83
CA MET A 59 18.07 -19.55 -20.09
C MET A 59 19.42 -19.99 -20.64
N ASP A 60 19.87 -19.34 -21.70
CA ASP A 60 21.26 -19.38 -22.14
C ASP A 60 22.07 -18.35 -21.35
N LEU A 61 23.25 -18.75 -20.89
CA LEU A 61 24.10 -18.01 -19.97
C LEU A 61 25.36 -17.53 -20.68
N ARG A 62 25.65 -16.22 -20.59
CA ARG A 62 26.91 -15.64 -21.08
C ARG A 62 27.54 -14.75 -20.03
N VAL A 63 28.85 -14.86 -19.85
CA VAL A 63 29.60 -13.97 -18.97
C VAL A 63 30.18 -12.84 -19.81
N GLU A 64 29.79 -11.61 -19.53
CA GLU A 64 30.40 -10.41 -20.10
C GLU A 64 31.31 -9.73 -19.08
N THR A 65 32.39 -9.11 -19.55
CA THR A 65 33.26 -8.30 -18.70
C THR A 65 32.92 -6.84 -18.93
N SER A 66 32.37 -6.17 -17.93
CA SER A 66 32.05 -4.75 -18.01
C SER A 66 33.26 -3.94 -17.57
N SER A 67 33.74 -3.04 -18.44
CA SER A 67 34.77 -2.06 -18.11
C SER A 67 34.13 -0.69 -17.94
N THR A 68 34.10 -0.17 -16.71
CA THR A 68 33.61 1.19 -16.44
C THR A 68 34.74 2.18 -16.66
N THR A 69 34.56 3.13 -17.58
CA THR A 69 35.54 4.20 -17.89
C THR A 69 35.33 5.41 -16.97
N SER A 70 35.46 5.25 -15.66
CA SER A 70 35.60 6.38 -14.71
C SER A 70 36.22 5.92 -13.39
N GLY A 71 37.52 6.19 -13.21
CA GLY A 71 38.28 5.72 -12.04
C GLY A 71 38.79 4.28 -12.20
N ALA A 72 39.65 3.84 -11.28
CA ALA A 72 40.45 2.60 -11.38
C ALA A 72 39.67 1.42 -11.99
N PRO A 73 40.26 0.66 -12.95
CA PRO A 73 39.54 -0.35 -13.70
C PRO A 73 39.09 -1.49 -12.78
N VAL A 74 37.80 -1.49 -12.43
CA VAL A 74 37.15 -2.63 -11.78
C VAL A 74 36.64 -3.54 -12.90
N ASN A 75 37.33 -4.65 -13.14
CA ASN A 75 36.87 -5.69 -14.05
C ASN A 75 35.72 -6.45 -13.39
N ALA A 76 34.50 -5.93 -13.51
CA ALA A 76 33.31 -6.64 -13.04
C ALA A 76 32.87 -7.64 -14.11
N LYS A 77 32.86 -8.93 -13.75
CA LYS A 77 32.23 -9.97 -14.57
C LYS A 77 30.73 -9.95 -14.28
N ILE A 78 29.92 -9.72 -15.30
CA ILE A 78 28.46 -9.70 -15.21
C ILE A 78 27.95 -10.95 -15.94
N LEU A 79 27.14 -11.73 -15.26
CA LEU A 79 26.42 -12.85 -15.87
C LEU A 79 25.18 -12.29 -16.55
N LYS A 80 25.07 -12.45 -17.86
CA LYS A 80 23.88 -12.12 -18.62
C LYS A 80 23.16 -13.38 -19.08
N MET A 81 21.85 -13.29 -19.16
CA MET A 81 20.95 -14.40 -19.48
C MET A 81 20.03 -14.03 -20.63
N ARG A 82 19.68 -15.02 -21.45
CA ARG A 82 18.67 -14.88 -22.51
C ARG A 82 17.69 -16.06 -22.47
N PRO A 83 16.37 -15.82 -22.63
CA PRO A 83 15.40 -16.90 -22.79
C PRO A 83 15.64 -17.73 -24.05
N VAL A 84 15.67 -19.07 -23.90
CA VAL A 84 15.75 -20.00 -25.03
C VAL A 84 14.34 -20.28 -25.54
N ARG A 85 14.07 -19.99 -26.81
CA ARG A 85 12.80 -20.38 -27.44
C ARG A 85 12.86 -21.86 -27.79
N LEU A 86 11.73 -22.57 -27.66
CA LEU A 86 11.66 -24.01 -27.99
C LEU A 86 12.11 -24.34 -29.43
N ALA A 87 11.96 -23.39 -30.37
CA ALA A 87 12.39 -23.53 -31.75
C ALA A 87 13.92 -23.44 -31.94
N ASP A 88 14.63 -22.78 -31.03
CA ASP A 88 16.09 -22.58 -31.10
C ASP A 88 16.86 -23.82 -30.61
N VAL A 89 16.20 -24.73 -29.90
CA VAL A 89 16.79 -25.97 -29.38
C VAL A 89 17.09 -26.98 -30.50
N ALA A 90 16.44 -26.85 -31.67
CA ALA A 90 16.61 -27.77 -32.78
C ALA A 90 17.85 -27.49 -33.64
N SER A 91 18.50 -26.32 -33.50
CA SER A 91 19.55 -25.85 -34.41
C SER A 91 20.94 -25.67 -33.77
N SER A 92 21.08 -25.82 -32.45
CA SER A 92 22.36 -25.61 -31.75
C SER A 92 23.01 -26.94 -31.33
N GLN A 93 23.61 -27.66 -32.28
CA GLN A 93 24.41 -28.88 -32.00
C GLN A 93 25.92 -28.62 -31.84
N THR A 94 26.38 -27.36 -31.82
CA THR A 94 27.83 -27.04 -31.84
C THR A 94 28.29 -25.93 -30.90
N GLN A 95 27.43 -25.38 -30.04
CA GLN A 95 27.87 -24.52 -28.93
C GLN A 95 27.56 -25.19 -27.60
N THR A 96 28.53 -25.17 -26.68
CA THR A 96 28.37 -25.65 -25.31
C THR A 96 27.47 -24.66 -24.54
N GLU A 97 26.19 -24.61 -24.91
CA GLU A 97 25.19 -23.77 -24.27
C GLU A 97 24.86 -24.38 -22.91
N ILE A 98 25.22 -23.68 -21.84
CA ILE A 98 24.78 -24.03 -20.50
C ILE A 98 23.35 -23.53 -20.37
N VAL A 99 22.39 -24.41 -20.66
CA VAL A 99 20.98 -24.12 -20.44
C VAL A 99 20.68 -24.25 -18.95
N SER A 100 20.42 -23.13 -18.29
CA SER A 100 19.96 -23.10 -16.91
C SER A 100 18.43 -23.14 -16.86
N VAL A 101 17.88 -23.98 -15.97
CA VAL A 101 16.43 -24.07 -15.74
C VAL A 101 16.10 -23.37 -14.43
N ILE A 102 15.33 -22.29 -14.49
CA ILE A 102 14.87 -21.53 -13.33
C ILE A 102 13.38 -21.83 -13.15
N ARG A 103 13.01 -22.28 -11.95
CA ARG A 103 11.62 -22.53 -11.56
C ARG A 103 11.24 -21.60 -10.43
N GLY A 104 10.03 -21.07 -10.49
CA GLY A 104 9.52 -20.17 -9.46
C GLY A 104 8.00 -20.11 -9.45
N SER A 105 7.47 -19.42 -8.46
CA SER A 105 6.04 -19.13 -8.40
C SER A 105 5.79 -17.71 -7.95
N PHE A 106 4.93 -16.99 -8.66
CA PHE A 106 4.30 -15.78 -8.13
C PHE A 106 3.10 -16.21 -7.29
N VAL A 107 3.05 -15.73 -6.04
CA VAL A 107 1.93 -15.95 -5.13
C VAL A 107 1.33 -14.60 -4.79
N ALA A 108 0.04 -14.49 -5.03
CA ALA A 108 -0.72 -13.35 -4.60
C ALA A 108 -0.84 -13.30 -3.07
N VAL A 109 -0.45 -12.18 -2.47
CA VAL A 109 -0.72 -11.90 -1.07
C VAL A 109 -1.72 -10.74 -1.02
N PRO A 110 -2.92 -10.93 -0.44
CA PRO A 110 -3.87 -9.82 -0.27
C PRO A 110 -3.22 -8.70 0.55
N ALA A 111 -3.66 -7.45 0.31
CA ALA A 111 -3.26 -6.33 1.15
C ALA A 111 -3.50 -6.66 2.64
N ASN A 112 -2.57 -6.25 3.50
CA ASN A 112 -2.56 -6.56 4.95
C ASN A 112 -2.54 -8.06 5.29
N GLU A 113 -1.88 -8.92 4.52
CA GLU A 113 -1.76 -10.36 4.78
C GLU A 113 -3.12 -11.10 4.83
N GLY A 114 -4.15 -10.52 4.22
CA GLY A 114 -5.52 -11.04 4.30
C GLY A 114 -6.27 -10.68 5.59
N LEU A 115 -5.67 -9.88 6.49
CA LEU A 115 -6.37 -9.34 7.64
C LEU A 115 -7.39 -8.29 7.19
N PRO A 116 -8.61 -8.29 7.77
CA PRO A 116 -9.61 -7.28 7.45
C PRO A 116 -9.04 -5.87 7.73
N PRO A 117 -9.23 -4.90 6.82
CA PRO A 117 -8.65 -3.57 6.99
C PRO A 117 -9.20 -2.87 8.22
N VAL A 118 -8.40 -1.97 8.80
CA VAL A 118 -8.82 -1.16 9.95
C VAL A 118 -9.89 -0.14 9.54
N VAL A 119 -10.94 -0.09 10.35
CA VAL A 119 -12.05 0.86 10.32
C VAL A 119 -11.97 1.71 11.59
N LEU A 120 -12.04 3.02 11.39
CA LEU A 120 -12.06 4.01 12.45
C LEU A 120 -13.45 4.65 12.48
N ASP A 121 -14.03 4.77 13.67
CA ASP A 121 -15.25 5.54 13.91
C ASP A 121 -15.00 6.51 15.06
N ALA A 122 -15.46 7.76 14.93
CA ALA A 122 -15.33 8.77 15.97
C ALA A 122 -16.66 9.49 16.19
N ARG A 123 -16.96 9.84 17.44
CA ARG A 123 -18.12 10.66 17.79
C ARG A 123 -17.82 11.60 18.95
N CYS A 124 -18.44 12.76 18.92
CA CYS A 124 -18.47 13.67 20.05
C CYS A 124 -19.47 13.17 21.10
N VAL A 125 -19.12 13.34 22.37
CA VAL A 125 -19.96 12.96 23.51
C VAL A 125 -19.94 14.07 24.55
N ILE A 126 -20.99 14.14 25.36
CA ILE A 126 -21.00 14.95 26.58
C ILE A 126 -20.80 14.00 27.76
N GLY A 127 -19.68 14.17 28.46
CA GLY A 127 -19.30 13.37 29.61
C GLY A 127 -20.01 13.78 30.90
N ALA A 128 -19.65 13.10 32.00
CA ALA A 128 -20.13 13.44 33.32
C ALA A 128 -19.75 14.89 33.68
N GLY A 129 -20.69 15.64 34.25
CA GLY A 129 -20.50 17.06 34.56
C GLY A 129 -20.61 17.99 33.34
N GLY A 130 -21.11 17.51 32.20
CA GLY A 130 -21.33 18.36 31.01
C GLY A 130 -20.09 18.63 30.18
N VAL A 131 -18.96 17.99 30.49
CA VAL A 131 -17.68 18.21 29.79
C VAL A 131 -17.72 17.54 28.42
N PRO A 132 -17.53 18.27 27.31
CA PRO A 132 -17.49 17.67 25.99
C PRO A 132 -16.25 16.78 25.82
N GLY A 133 -16.37 15.74 25.00
CA GLY A 133 -15.31 14.79 24.73
C GLY A 133 -15.49 14.08 23.39
N VAL A 134 -14.50 13.25 23.05
CA VAL A 134 -14.48 12.46 21.83
C VAL A 134 -14.25 10.99 22.20
N VAL A 135 -15.06 10.11 21.62
CA VAL A 135 -14.90 8.66 21.72
C VAL A 135 -14.60 8.13 20.33
N VAL A 136 -13.54 7.34 20.25
CA VAL A 136 -13.07 6.69 19.03
C VAL A 136 -13.17 5.18 19.21
N ARG A 137 -13.60 4.48 18.17
CA ARG A 137 -13.60 3.02 18.07
C ARG A 137 -12.69 2.62 16.92
N VAL A 138 -11.75 1.73 17.23
CA VAL A 138 -10.86 1.12 16.25
C VAL A 138 -11.24 -0.35 16.12
N ARG A 139 -11.65 -0.74 14.92
CA ARG A 139 -12.08 -2.11 14.59
C ARG A 139 -11.43 -2.56 13.30
N ASN A 140 -11.45 -3.85 13.02
CA ASN A 140 -11.23 -4.33 11.66
C ASN A 140 -12.57 -4.38 10.89
N ALA A 141 -12.52 -4.55 9.57
CA ALA A 141 -13.72 -4.62 8.73
C ALA A 141 -14.59 -5.87 9.00
N ALA A 142 -14.09 -6.85 9.75
CA ALA A 142 -14.90 -7.97 10.27
C ALA A 142 -15.64 -7.60 11.58
N GLY A 143 -15.45 -6.39 12.11
CA GLY A 143 -16.10 -5.88 13.31
C GLY A 143 -15.36 -6.16 14.62
N GLU A 144 -14.21 -6.83 14.57
CA GLU A 144 -13.41 -7.16 15.76
C GLU A 144 -12.75 -5.90 16.31
N ALA A 145 -12.75 -5.78 17.64
CA ALA A 145 -12.10 -4.67 18.34
C ALA A 145 -10.58 -4.81 18.30
N LEU A 146 -9.88 -3.69 18.09
CA LEU A 146 -8.42 -3.65 18.07
C LEU A 146 -7.90 -2.96 19.33
N PRO A 147 -7.49 -3.71 20.38
CA PRO A 147 -6.94 -3.14 21.61
C PRO A 147 -5.49 -2.69 21.46
N GLY A 148 -5.07 -1.74 22.29
CA GLY A 148 -3.69 -1.26 22.36
C GLY A 148 -3.23 -0.39 21.19
N VAL A 149 -4.12 -0.06 20.27
CA VAL A 149 -3.87 0.83 19.13
C VAL A 149 -3.75 2.26 19.66
N GLU A 150 -2.70 2.95 19.22
CA GLU A 150 -2.50 4.35 19.54
C GLU A 150 -3.43 5.25 18.72
N VAL A 151 -4.16 6.12 19.40
CA VAL A 151 -5.09 7.08 18.82
C VAL A 151 -4.63 8.48 19.21
N GLU A 152 -4.34 9.29 18.21
CA GLU A 152 -3.99 10.69 18.36
C GLU A 152 -5.22 11.58 18.15
N PHE A 153 -5.39 12.58 19.00
CA PHE A 153 -6.45 13.57 18.97
C PHE A 153 -5.83 14.94 18.82
N ASN A 154 -6.26 15.71 17.84
CA ASN A 154 -5.71 17.03 17.54
C ASN A 154 -6.84 18.04 17.34
N LEU A 155 -6.71 19.23 17.96
CA LEU A 155 -7.62 20.35 17.71
C LEU A 155 -7.19 21.10 16.45
N ASP A 156 -7.99 21.04 15.39
CA ASP A 156 -7.79 21.85 14.19
C ASP A 156 -8.35 23.25 14.39
N ARG A 157 -7.47 24.16 14.85
CA ARG A 157 -7.83 25.56 15.11
C ARG A 157 -8.25 26.31 13.85
N ARG A 158 -7.68 25.98 12.69
CA ARG A 158 -7.98 26.66 11.41
C ARG A 158 -9.38 26.28 10.94
N THR A 159 -9.69 24.99 10.94
CA THR A 159 -11.02 24.50 10.55
C THR A 159 -12.07 24.94 11.58
N THR A 160 -11.73 24.96 12.87
CA THR A 160 -12.57 25.54 13.92
C THR A 160 -12.94 27.00 13.61
N GLN A 161 -11.95 27.84 13.26
CA GLN A 161 -12.20 29.24 12.89
C GLN A 161 -13.10 29.36 11.66
N ALA A 162 -12.90 28.50 10.65
CA ALA A 162 -13.73 28.51 9.45
C ALA A 162 -15.19 28.10 9.75
N LEU A 163 -15.41 27.14 10.64
CA LEU A 163 -16.75 26.65 11.01
C LEU A 163 -17.49 27.58 11.97
N SER A 164 -16.78 28.12 12.97
CA SER A 164 -17.38 28.93 14.04
C SER A 164 -17.29 30.44 13.79
N GLY A 165 -16.55 30.88 12.77
CA GLY A 165 -16.26 32.30 12.50
C GLY A 165 -15.28 32.96 13.49
N VAL A 166 -14.93 32.26 14.58
CA VAL A 166 -13.97 32.68 15.60
C VAL A 166 -12.99 31.55 15.87
N ALA A 167 -11.71 31.90 16.01
CA ALA A 167 -10.69 30.93 16.38
C ALA A 167 -10.88 30.50 17.85
N PRO A 168 -10.61 29.23 18.19
CA PRO A 168 -10.68 28.78 19.57
C PRO A 168 -9.59 29.45 20.40
N LEU A 169 -9.90 29.75 21.65
CA LEU A 169 -8.96 30.38 22.57
C LEU A 169 -7.74 29.48 22.81
N ALA A 170 -6.60 30.08 23.17
CA ALA A 170 -5.36 29.34 23.39
C ALA A 170 -5.47 28.26 24.49
N GLY A 171 -6.30 28.49 25.50
CA GLY A 171 -6.57 27.50 26.56
C GLY A 171 -7.57 26.39 26.19
N THR A 172 -8.21 26.49 25.01
CA THR A 172 -9.12 25.47 24.49
C THR A 172 -8.30 24.42 23.76
N ASP A 173 -8.40 23.16 24.19
CA ASP A 173 -7.56 22.07 23.68
C ASP A 173 -8.12 20.68 24.03
N VAL A 174 -7.55 19.62 23.44
CA VAL A 174 -7.72 18.24 23.90
C VAL A 174 -6.95 18.02 25.21
N VAL A 175 -7.48 17.21 26.13
CA VAL A 175 -6.82 16.94 27.42
C VAL A 175 -5.76 15.87 27.28
N LEU A 176 -6.10 14.75 26.63
CA LEU A 176 -5.17 13.69 26.27
C LEU A 176 -5.06 13.64 24.75
N ALA A 177 -3.91 14.05 24.23
CA ALA A 177 -3.66 14.07 22.79
C ALA A 177 -3.34 12.68 22.23
N VAL A 178 -2.86 11.74 23.05
CA VAL A 178 -2.55 10.38 22.62
C VAL A 178 -3.11 9.39 23.64
N VAL A 179 -3.95 8.47 23.19
CA VAL A 179 -4.63 7.47 24.04
C VAL A 179 -4.60 6.12 23.35
N ARG A 180 -4.30 5.05 24.08
CA ARG A 180 -4.38 3.68 23.56
C ARG A 180 -5.79 3.13 23.70
N THR A 181 -6.25 2.38 22.72
CA THR A 181 -7.54 1.69 22.80
C THR A 181 -7.56 0.63 23.89
N ASP A 182 -8.70 0.50 24.57
CA ASP A 182 -8.95 -0.53 25.57
C ASP A 182 -9.30 -1.90 24.94
N ALA A 183 -9.67 -2.87 25.77
CA ALA A 183 -10.09 -4.21 25.33
C ALA A 183 -11.31 -4.21 24.39
N ALA A 184 -12.13 -3.16 24.39
CA ALA A 184 -13.27 -2.99 23.49
C ALA A 184 -12.90 -2.23 22.21
N GLY A 185 -11.62 -1.88 22.02
CA GLY A 185 -11.12 -1.10 20.89
C GLY A 185 -11.51 0.38 21.00
N GLU A 186 -11.82 0.88 22.20
CA GLU A 186 -12.23 2.27 22.40
C GLU A 186 -11.10 3.12 22.98
N ALA A 187 -10.92 4.33 22.44
CA ALA A 187 -10.07 5.38 23.01
C ALA A 187 -10.90 6.64 23.25
N ARG A 188 -10.61 7.37 24.32
CA ARG A 188 -11.42 8.52 24.76
C ARG A 188 -10.55 9.68 25.20
N THR A 189 -10.94 10.88 24.81
CA THR A 189 -10.37 12.13 25.33
C THR A 189 -11.48 13.12 25.67
N THR A 190 -11.17 14.08 26.54
CA THR A 190 -12.05 15.20 26.85
C THR A 190 -11.53 16.47 26.20
N LEU A 191 -12.45 17.39 25.92
CA LEU A 191 -12.16 18.72 25.41
C LEU A 191 -12.19 19.69 26.59
N ARG A 192 -11.10 20.42 26.76
CA ARG A 192 -10.99 21.53 27.70
C ARG A 192 -11.33 22.80 26.95
N LEU A 193 -12.27 23.57 27.49
CA LEU A 193 -12.64 24.89 26.98
C LEU A 193 -12.01 25.96 27.85
N ALA A 194 -11.39 26.97 27.25
CA ALA A 194 -10.95 28.15 27.98
C ALA A 194 -12.17 28.94 28.50
N ALA A 195 -12.00 29.64 29.63
CA ALA A 195 -13.03 30.54 30.12
C ALA A 195 -13.33 31.65 29.09
N GLY A 196 -14.60 31.80 28.73
CA GLY A 196 -15.03 32.76 27.70
C GLY A 196 -14.80 32.28 26.27
N GLU A 197 -14.65 30.97 26.05
CA GLU A 197 -14.69 30.39 24.70
C GLU A 197 -15.96 30.83 23.96
N ARG A 198 -15.84 31.14 22.67
CA ARG A 198 -16.96 31.59 21.83
C ARG A 198 -17.15 30.74 20.59
N ALA A 199 -16.20 29.86 20.27
CA ALA A 199 -16.35 28.88 19.21
C ALA A 199 -17.46 27.88 19.58
N ARG A 200 -18.51 27.82 18.75
CA ARG A 200 -19.63 26.89 18.93
C ARG A 200 -19.30 25.47 18.50
N PHE A 201 -18.41 25.31 17.52
CA PHE A 201 -17.95 24.03 17.03
C PHE A 201 -16.43 23.96 17.14
N LEU A 202 -15.91 22.85 17.65
CA LEU A 202 -14.47 22.52 17.61
C LEU A 202 -14.24 21.42 16.57
N ALA A 203 -13.36 21.68 15.61
CA ALA A 203 -12.93 20.67 14.65
C ALA A 203 -11.81 19.83 15.26
N ILE A 204 -12.03 18.53 15.37
CA ILE A 204 -11.06 17.57 15.90
C ILE A 204 -10.63 16.66 14.75
N THR A 205 -9.33 16.43 14.62
CA THR A 205 -8.78 15.34 13.80
C THR A 205 -8.34 14.20 14.70
N VAL A 206 -8.62 12.99 14.24
CA VAL A 206 -8.29 11.75 14.93
C VAL A 206 -7.47 10.89 13.99
N ASP A 207 -6.30 10.47 14.44
CA ASP A 207 -5.38 9.64 13.67
C ASP A 207 -5.15 8.31 14.40
N ALA A 208 -5.34 7.20 13.70
CA ALA A 208 -5.07 5.87 14.22
C ALA A 208 -4.83 4.87 13.09
N ALA A 209 -3.81 4.01 13.21
CA ALA A 209 -3.53 2.94 12.25
C ALA A 209 -3.52 3.40 10.78
N SER A 210 -2.86 4.52 10.49
CA SER A 210 -2.77 5.14 9.15
C SER A 210 -4.12 5.56 8.55
N ARG A 211 -5.14 5.75 9.40
CA ARG A 211 -6.43 6.35 9.06
C ARG A 211 -6.56 7.68 9.80
N THR A 212 -7.13 8.66 9.11
CA THR A 212 -7.47 9.97 9.67
C THR A 212 -8.97 10.18 9.55
N LEU A 213 -9.59 10.67 10.61
CA LEU A 213 -10.95 11.19 10.61
C LEU A 213 -10.96 12.63 11.08
N ALA A 214 -11.89 13.40 10.56
CA ALA A 214 -12.21 14.73 11.07
C ALA A 214 -13.66 14.75 11.52
N LEU A 215 -13.93 15.35 12.68
CA LEU A 215 -15.28 15.54 13.20
C LEU A 215 -15.43 16.92 13.82
N SER A 216 -16.64 17.48 13.75
CA SER A 216 -16.99 18.73 14.43
C SER A 216 -17.79 18.42 15.70
N CYS A 217 -17.27 18.89 16.84
CA CYS A 217 -17.96 18.79 18.12
C CYS A 217 -18.65 20.10 18.43
N GLU A 218 -19.98 20.08 18.54
CA GLU A 218 -20.71 21.20 19.12
C GLU A 218 -20.38 21.29 20.60
N VAL A 219 -19.96 22.47 21.02
CA VAL A 219 -19.68 22.81 22.41
C VAL A 219 -20.63 23.93 22.79
N SER A 220 -21.21 23.86 23.99
CA SER A 220 -21.91 25.01 24.57
C SER A 220 -20.84 25.91 25.20
N PRO A 221 -20.50 27.06 24.58
CA PRO A 221 -19.56 28.01 25.16
C PRO A 221 -20.03 28.55 26.52
#